data_AF-A0A5J4TGG5-F1
#
_entry.id   AF-A0A5J4TGG5-F1
#
_cell.length_a   1.000
_cell.length_b   1.000
_cell.length_c   1.000
_cell.angle_alpha   90.00
_cell.angle_beta   90.00
_cell.angle_gamma   90.00
#
_symmetry.space_group_name_H-M   'P 1'
#
loop_
_entity.id
_entity.type
_entity.pdbx_description
1 polymer ?
#
loop_
_entity_poly.entity_id
_entity_poly.type
_entity_poly.pdbx_seq_one_letter_code
_entity_poly.pdbx_strand_id
1 'polypeptide(L)'
;EKYQGSVPYIEGISNSNEFEVIISLSLLPQDAFIDGRLLYGNGGSTDSFSLISIDWNEKNEVFVGDKNLILEEETQNWEVRSSSDSIYGRSKQTPLDTLENGLLHGVIKSNEMNIIIVTALDNVNIEIPTERLTSEDCDTVRISRDYSESLTYPIRITSGRLFSIPGAMKPMFKVERSTLILSSVDFVSVGSQSGSMIQGQSLIVGTQGSKISISDVLMTMLERIEGIFHSLSTSSIDPSYTLKSFIEIHNSILTMNNFTAIRGRFTGKGAIEIEQESEQINISDGIFSDLKIVSSSTSSSSSSSLITNQRYSAKMNIIPNEESQSAGAIYAVLKRSSGTDPPILRIDKCIFSSCGGVNATSGGCLIIGEGSIGNYGIASITNSEFKECIGQITG
;
A
#
# COMPACT_ATOMS: atom_id res chain seq x y z
N GLU A 1 -23.15 24.53 -17.50
CA GLU A 1 -23.24 24.52 -18.98
C GLU A 1 -24.32 23.54 -19.39
N LYS A 2 -25.11 23.81 -20.44
CA LYS A 2 -26.04 22.80 -20.98
C LYS A 2 -25.27 21.92 -21.94
N TYR A 3 -24.99 20.68 -21.55
CA TYR A 3 -24.39 19.69 -22.44
C TYR A 3 -25.46 19.20 -23.42
N GLN A 4 -25.29 19.50 -24.71
CA GLN A 4 -26.05 18.86 -25.78
C GLN A 4 -25.10 17.89 -26.50
N GLY A 5 -25.23 16.61 -26.17
CA GLY A 5 -24.49 15.53 -26.82
C GLY A 5 -25.43 14.42 -27.26
N SER A 6 -25.18 13.85 -28.43
CA SER A 6 -25.81 12.61 -28.87
C SER A 6 -25.05 11.43 -28.27
N VAL A 7 -25.72 10.66 -27.41
CA VAL A 7 -25.17 9.41 -26.85
C VAL A 7 -25.43 8.29 -27.86
N PRO A 8 -24.41 7.54 -28.29
CA PRO A 8 -24.61 6.36 -29.14
C PRO A 8 -25.39 5.29 -28.36
N TYR A 9 -26.43 4.72 -28.98
CA TYR A 9 -27.19 3.60 -28.43
C TYR A 9 -27.06 2.37 -29.33
N ILE A 10 -27.28 1.18 -28.77
CA ILE A 10 -27.33 -0.09 -29.51
C ILE A 10 -28.79 -0.54 -29.50
N GLU A 11 -29.35 -0.74 -30.69
CA GLU A 11 -30.74 -1.19 -30.85
C GLU A 11 -30.81 -2.70 -30.57
N GLY A 12 -31.25 -3.06 -29.36
CA GLY A 12 -31.55 -4.45 -29.00
C GLY A 12 -32.91 -4.87 -29.54
N ILE A 13 -32.97 -5.91 -30.37
CA ILE A 13 -34.22 -6.49 -30.84
C ILE A 13 -34.81 -7.32 -29.69
N SER A 14 -35.63 -6.70 -28.83
CA SER A 14 -36.48 -7.42 -27.89
C SER A 14 -37.94 -7.40 -28.38
N ASN A 15 -38.66 -8.50 -28.20
CA ASN A 15 -40.08 -8.62 -28.57
C ASN A 15 -41.04 -7.94 -27.57
N SER A 16 -40.50 -7.14 -26.66
CA SER A 16 -41.21 -6.26 -25.74
C SER A 16 -41.04 -4.82 -26.22
N ASN A 17 -42.10 -4.00 -26.14
CA ASN A 17 -42.06 -2.56 -26.42
C ASN A 17 -41.29 -1.79 -25.32
N GLU A 18 -40.15 -2.31 -24.91
CA GLU A 18 -39.27 -1.74 -23.89
C GLU A 18 -37.95 -1.40 -24.57
N PHE A 19 -37.59 -0.12 -24.51
CA PHE A 19 -36.31 0.40 -25.00
C PHE A 19 -35.47 0.75 -23.79
N GLU A 20 -34.31 0.13 -23.67
CA GLU A 20 -33.33 0.44 -22.65
C GLU A 20 -32.31 1.43 -23.21
N VAL A 21 -32.04 2.50 -22.44
CA VAL A 21 -31.06 3.54 -22.82
C VAL A 21 -30.03 3.65 -21.71
N ILE A 22 -28.83 3.14 -21.97
CA ILE A 22 -27.72 3.17 -21.03
C ILE A 22 -26.89 4.43 -21.29
N ILE A 23 -26.81 5.33 -20.30
CA ILE A 23 -25.97 6.53 -20.36
C ILE A 23 -24.77 6.32 -19.43
N SER A 24 -23.56 6.23 -20.00
CA SER A 24 -22.33 6.16 -19.20
C SER A 24 -22.04 7.51 -18.54
N LEU A 25 -22.21 7.60 -17.22
CA LEU A 25 -22.00 8.81 -16.42
C LEU A 25 -20.51 9.13 -16.16
N SER A 26 -19.59 8.28 -16.62
CA SER A 26 -18.13 8.40 -16.42
C SER A 26 -17.48 9.68 -16.97
N LEU A 27 -18.25 10.56 -17.62
CA LEU A 27 -17.78 11.80 -18.26
C LEU A 27 -18.48 13.06 -17.73
N LEU A 28 -19.31 12.96 -16.69
CA LEU A 28 -20.08 14.10 -16.16
C LEU A 28 -19.58 14.55 -14.78
N PRO A 29 -19.66 15.86 -14.47
CA PRO A 29 -19.32 16.39 -13.14
C PRO A 29 -20.22 15.80 -12.03
N GLN A 30 -19.69 15.72 -10.80
CA GLN A 30 -20.31 15.04 -9.65
C GLN A 30 -21.73 15.52 -9.28
N ASP A 31 -22.10 16.77 -9.62
CA ASP A 31 -23.42 17.36 -9.35
C ASP A 31 -24.26 17.56 -10.63
N ALA A 32 -23.95 16.85 -11.72
CA ALA A 32 -24.64 17.04 -12.99
C ALA A 32 -26.09 16.56 -12.91
N PHE A 33 -27.03 17.52 -12.86
CA PHE A 33 -28.44 17.27 -13.11
C PHE A 33 -28.65 17.02 -14.62
N ILE A 34 -29.00 15.79 -14.99
CA ILE A 34 -29.28 15.42 -16.39
C ILE A 34 -30.79 15.47 -16.60
N ASP A 35 -31.24 16.58 -17.19
CA ASP A 35 -32.56 16.66 -17.82
C ASP A 35 -32.43 16.29 -19.30
N GLY A 36 -33.03 15.16 -19.67
CA GLY A 36 -33.01 14.64 -21.04
C GLY A 36 -34.40 14.56 -21.66
N ARG A 37 -34.45 14.53 -23.00
CA ARG A 37 -35.65 14.15 -23.75
C ARG A 37 -35.29 13.02 -24.69
N LEU A 38 -36.03 11.92 -24.61
CA LEU A 38 -35.95 10.86 -25.60
C LEU A 38 -36.86 11.23 -26.78
N LEU A 39 -36.26 11.33 -27.97
CA LEU A 39 -36.98 11.53 -29.23
C LEU A 39 -37.09 10.19 -29.93
N TYR A 40 -38.30 9.67 -30.09
CA TYR A 40 -38.54 8.44 -30.84
C TYR A 40 -39.74 8.56 -31.79
N GLY A 41 -39.67 7.82 -32.90
CA GLY A 41 -40.69 7.76 -33.96
C GLY A 41 -40.60 8.86 -35.03
N ASN A 42 -41.08 8.55 -36.24
CA ASN A 42 -41.26 9.50 -37.34
C ASN A 42 -42.44 10.45 -37.03
N GLY A 43 -42.19 11.44 -36.18
CA GLY A 43 -43.22 12.40 -35.73
C GLY A 43 -42.88 13.17 -34.45
N GLY A 44 -41.80 12.82 -33.75
CA GLY A 44 -41.26 13.61 -32.64
C GLY A 44 -42.09 13.55 -31.35
N SER A 45 -42.58 12.37 -30.95
CA SER A 45 -43.10 12.22 -29.57
C SER A 45 -41.94 12.35 -28.59
N THR A 46 -42.18 13.07 -27.50
CA THR A 46 -41.21 13.32 -26.42
C THR A 46 -41.77 12.80 -25.11
N ASP A 47 -41.10 11.79 -24.53
CA ASP A 47 -41.24 11.50 -23.11
C ASP A 47 -40.13 12.20 -22.35
N SER A 48 -40.51 12.90 -21.28
CA SER A 48 -39.59 13.50 -20.32
C SER A 48 -39.24 12.47 -19.26
N PHE A 49 -37.96 12.27 -19.02
CA PHE A 49 -37.47 11.48 -17.90
C PHE A 49 -36.60 12.37 -17.00
N SER A 50 -36.54 12.02 -15.72
CA SER A 50 -35.61 12.61 -14.77
C SER A 50 -34.72 11.49 -14.26
N LEU A 51 -33.41 11.63 -14.42
CA LEU A 51 -32.44 10.73 -13.80
C LEU A 51 -32.34 11.10 -12.32
N ILE A 52 -32.74 10.18 -11.46
CA ILE A 52 -32.55 10.29 -10.01
C ILE A 52 -31.13 9.82 -9.73
N SER A 53 -30.29 10.65 -9.10
CA SER A 53 -29.00 10.16 -8.58
C SER A 53 -29.30 9.06 -7.58
N ILE A 54 -28.86 7.84 -7.87
CA ILE A 54 -28.88 6.76 -6.90
C ILE A 54 -27.86 7.15 -5.84
N ASP A 55 -28.29 7.24 -4.57
CA ASP A 55 -27.41 7.54 -3.45
C ASP A 55 -26.16 6.65 -3.56
N TRP A 56 -24.98 7.28 -3.57
CA TRP A 56 -23.71 6.59 -3.36
C TRP A 56 -23.90 5.62 -2.19
N ASN A 57 -23.35 4.40 -2.28
CA ASN A 57 -23.55 3.38 -1.25
C ASN A 57 -23.53 4.00 0.17
N GLU A 58 -24.36 3.51 1.10
CA GLU A 58 -24.59 4.17 2.41
C GLU A 58 -23.30 4.52 3.19
N LYS A 59 -22.18 3.89 2.83
CA LYS A 59 -20.85 4.05 3.41
C LYS A 59 -19.93 5.04 2.68
N ASN A 60 -20.34 5.62 1.55
CA ASN A 60 -19.57 6.57 0.74
C ASN A 60 -18.22 5.98 0.29
N GLU A 61 -18.26 4.72 -0.13
CA GLU A 61 -17.10 3.94 -0.57
C GLU A 61 -16.94 4.01 -2.11
N VAL A 62 -15.70 3.98 -2.59
CA VAL A 62 -15.39 3.72 -4.01
C VAL A 62 -14.67 2.39 -4.13
N PHE A 63 -15.17 1.51 -5.01
CA PHE A 63 -14.59 0.20 -5.24
C PHE A 63 -13.57 0.25 -6.38
N VAL A 64 -12.41 -0.38 -6.17
CA VAL A 64 -11.31 -0.45 -7.15
C VAL A 64 -10.89 -1.91 -7.35
N GLY A 65 -10.77 -2.35 -8.60
CA GLY A 65 -10.47 -3.73 -8.98
C GLY A 65 -10.20 -3.89 -10.48
N ASP A 66 -9.68 -5.05 -10.87
CA ASP A 66 -9.33 -5.38 -12.27
C ASP A 66 -10.56 -5.32 -13.22
N LYS A 67 -10.34 -4.78 -14.43
CA LYS A 67 -11.32 -4.53 -15.51
C LYS A 67 -12.08 -5.76 -15.98
N ASN A 68 -11.55 -6.95 -15.74
CA ASN A 68 -12.18 -8.19 -16.17
C ASN A 68 -13.42 -8.56 -15.34
N LEU A 69 -13.75 -7.76 -14.32
CA LEU A 69 -14.97 -7.88 -13.53
C LEU A 69 -16.09 -7.02 -14.15
N ILE A 70 -16.85 -7.60 -15.08
CA ILE A 70 -18.09 -7.00 -15.59
C ILE A 70 -19.26 -7.60 -14.79
N LEU A 71 -20.04 -6.75 -14.11
CA LEU A 71 -21.24 -7.17 -13.38
C LEU A 71 -22.46 -7.03 -14.30
N GLU A 72 -23.23 -8.11 -14.48
CA GLU A 72 -24.57 -8.06 -15.11
C GLU A 72 -25.63 -7.64 -14.06
N GLU A 73 -26.75 -7.06 -14.50
CA GLU A 73 -27.75 -6.24 -13.78
C GLU A 73 -28.44 -6.76 -12.50
N GLU A 74 -28.90 -5.81 -11.68
CA GLU A 74 -29.62 -5.89 -10.38
C GLU A 74 -30.45 -7.17 -10.08
N THR A 75 -29.93 -8.04 -9.20
CA THR A 75 -30.64 -9.08 -8.47
C THR A 75 -30.57 -8.78 -6.97
N GLN A 76 -31.68 -8.91 -6.24
CA GLN A 76 -31.80 -8.41 -4.87
C GLN A 76 -30.92 -9.11 -3.81
N ASN A 77 -30.14 -10.12 -4.18
CA ASN A 77 -29.16 -10.81 -3.34
C ASN A 77 -27.90 -11.07 -4.17
N TRP A 78 -26.84 -10.31 -3.92
CA TRP A 78 -25.68 -10.31 -4.82
C TRP A 78 -24.44 -11.00 -4.26
N GLU A 79 -24.02 -12.02 -4.99
CA GLU A 79 -22.75 -12.73 -4.93
C GLU A 79 -22.07 -12.53 -6.30
N VAL A 80 -20.95 -11.81 -6.40
CA VAL A 80 -20.28 -11.58 -7.71
C VAL A 80 -19.61 -12.87 -8.17
N ARG A 81 -20.05 -13.52 -9.25
CA ARG A 81 -19.38 -14.73 -9.76
C ARG A 81 -18.35 -14.40 -10.85
N SER A 82 -17.12 -14.86 -10.67
CA SER A 82 -16.09 -14.87 -11.72
C SER A 82 -16.41 -15.89 -12.81
N SER A 83 -15.78 -15.76 -13.98
CA SER A 83 -15.74 -16.76 -15.06
C SER A 83 -15.25 -18.16 -14.65
N SER A 84 -14.79 -18.34 -13.40
CA SER A 84 -14.42 -19.63 -12.81
C SER A 84 -15.18 -19.99 -11.51
N ASP A 85 -16.45 -19.59 -11.37
CA ASP A 85 -17.39 -19.98 -10.29
C ASP A 85 -17.09 -19.49 -8.85
N SER A 86 -16.14 -18.57 -8.64
CA SER A 86 -15.86 -17.99 -7.31
C SER A 86 -16.59 -16.67 -7.05
N ILE A 87 -17.10 -16.49 -5.82
CA ILE A 87 -17.89 -15.34 -5.38
C ILE A 87 -17.00 -14.18 -4.86
N TYR A 88 -17.27 -12.93 -5.25
CA TYR A 88 -16.55 -11.71 -4.87
C TYR A 88 -17.49 -10.64 -4.26
N GLY A 89 -16.92 -9.84 -3.36
CA GLY A 89 -17.34 -8.53 -2.85
C GLY A 89 -18.78 -8.24 -2.42
N ARG A 90 -18.98 -7.01 -1.92
CA ARG A 90 -20.28 -6.40 -1.55
C ARG A 90 -20.77 -5.36 -2.58
N SER A 91 -20.09 -5.23 -3.72
CA SER A 91 -20.28 -4.06 -4.59
C SER A 91 -21.59 -4.12 -5.39
N LYS A 92 -22.37 -3.04 -5.32
CA LYS A 92 -23.50 -2.72 -6.23
C LYS A 92 -23.05 -1.97 -7.50
N GLN A 93 -21.75 -1.71 -7.66
CA GLN A 93 -21.19 -0.88 -8.73
C GLN A 93 -19.98 -1.55 -9.41
N THR A 94 -19.79 -1.26 -10.70
CA THR A 94 -18.57 -1.67 -11.43
C THR A 94 -17.35 -1.01 -10.78
N PRO A 95 -16.33 -1.79 -10.37
CA PRO A 95 -15.11 -1.22 -9.79
C PRO A 95 -14.35 -0.36 -10.79
N LEU A 96 -13.66 0.67 -10.28
CA LEU A 96 -12.69 1.42 -11.04
C LEU A 96 -11.42 0.57 -11.23
N ASP A 97 -10.80 0.70 -12.39
CA ASP A 97 -9.67 -0.12 -12.83
C ASP A 97 -8.34 0.18 -12.13
N THR A 98 -8.18 1.39 -11.58
CA THR A 98 -6.94 1.82 -10.94
C THR A 98 -7.18 2.59 -9.65
N LEU A 99 -6.18 2.58 -8.77
CA LEU A 99 -6.22 3.39 -7.53
C LEU A 99 -6.22 4.89 -7.84
N GLU A 100 -5.56 5.31 -8.92
CA GLU A 100 -5.57 6.68 -9.41
C GLU A 100 -6.99 7.11 -9.79
N ASN A 101 -7.76 6.23 -10.43
CA ASN A 101 -9.16 6.48 -10.75
C ASN A 101 -10.02 6.48 -9.48
N GLY A 102 -9.71 5.62 -8.51
CA GLY A 102 -10.29 5.67 -7.16
C GLY A 102 -10.11 7.03 -6.49
N LEU A 103 -8.91 7.60 -6.56
CA LEU A 103 -8.63 8.95 -6.07
C LEU A 103 -9.29 10.04 -6.93
N LEU A 104 -9.49 9.78 -8.22
CA LEU A 104 -10.08 10.74 -9.16
C LEU A 104 -11.59 10.84 -9.07
N HIS A 105 -12.26 9.77 -8.71
CA HIS A 105 -13.71 9.67 -8.76
C HIS A 105 -14.33 9.27 -7.41
N GLY A 106 -13.52 9.13 -6.36
CA GLY A 106 -13.98 8.78 -5.02
C GLY A 106 -14.85 9.86 -4.39
N VAL A 107 -15.71 9.43 -3.46
CA VAL A 107 -16.52 10.33 -2.63
C VAL A 107 -15.62 10.93 -1.57
N ILE A 108 -15.73 12.22 -1.36
CA ILE A 108 -15.18 12.87 -0.17
C ILE A 108 -16.34 13.20 0.75
N LYS A 109 -16.30 12.68 1.97
CA LYS A 109 -17.27 13.00 3.02
C LYS A 109 -16.55 13.22 4.32
N SER A 110 -16.81 14.37 4.95
CA SER A 110 -16.15 14.75 6.21
C SER A 110 -14.61 14.70 6.11
N ASN A 111 -14.07 15.21 4.99
CA ASN A 111 -12.63 15.26 4.67
C ASN A 111 -11.96 13.89 4.53
N GLU A 112 -12.74 12.81 4.39
CA GLU A 112 -12.25 11.44 4.20
C GLU A 112 -12.76 10.87 2.87
N MET A 113 -11.86 10.16 2.18
CA MET A 113 -12.16 9.34 1.02
C MET A 113 -11.95 7.86 1.37
N ASN A 114 -12.93 7.03 1.06
CA ASN A 114 -12.93 5.59 1.38
C ASN A 114 -12.82 4.74 0.11
N ILE A 115 -11.67 4.08 -0.07
CA ILE A 115 -11.39 3.20 -1.20
C ILE A 115 -11.40 1.74 -0.73
N ILE A 116 -12.15 0.90 -1.45
CA ILE A 116 -12.30 -0.52 -1.20
C ILE A 116 -11.69 -1.33 -2.35
N ILE A 117 -10.67 -2.12 -2.03
CA ILE A 117 -9.95 -2.97 -2.99
C ILE A 117 -10.65 -4.33 -3.07
N VAL A 118 -11.31 -4.59 -4.20
CA VAL A 118 -12.15 -5.79 -4.39
C VAL A 118 -11.42 -6.94 -5.06
N THR A 119 -10.28 -6.68 -5.72
CA THR A 119 -9.42 -7.70 -6.37
C THR A 119 -7.95 -7.47 -6.01
N ALA A 120 -7.04 -8.15 -6.72
CA ALA A 120 -5.65 -7.72 -6.81
C ALA A 120 -5.51 -6.53 -7.76
N LEU A 121 -4.59 -5.62 -7.46
CA LEU A 121 -4.21 -4.50 -8.31
C LEU A 121 -2.71 -4.52 -8.53
N ASP A 122 -2.26 -4.48 -9.78
CA ASP A 122 -0.85 -4.37 -10.11
C ASP A 122 -0.42 -2.95 -10.45
N ASN A 123 0.89 -2.74 -10.55
CA ASN A 123 1.49 -1.47 -10.94
C ASN A 123 1.08 -0.27 -10.07
N VAL A 124 0.80 -0.50 -8.79
CA VAL A 124 0.40 0.55 -7.87
C VAL A 124 1.55 1.53 -7.66
N ASN A 125 1.32 2.79 -7.99
CA ASN A 125 2.23 3.92 -7.78
C ASN A 125 1.42 5.20 -7.58
N ILE A 126 1.02 5.42 -6.34
CA ILE A 126 0.18 6.52 -5.92
C ILE A 126 1.03 7.53 -5.16
N GLU A 127 1.19 8.69 -5.75
CA GLU A 127 1.41 9.89 -4.96
C GLU A 127 0.05 10.29 -4.42
N ILE A 128 -0.04 10.60 -3.13
CA ILE A 128 -1.23 11.23 -2.56
C ILE A 128 -0.94 12.73 -2.62
N PRO A 129 -1.22 13.41 -3.76
CA PRO A 129 -0.84 14.80 -3.91
C PRO A 129 -1.70 15.66 -2.99
N THR A 130 -1.00 16.44 -2.16
CA THR A 130 -1.62 17.46 -1.31
C THR A 130 -2.56 18.37 -2.11
N GLU A 131 -2.25 18.68 -3.38
CA GLU A 131 -2.97 19.69 -4.16
C GLU A 131 -4.43 19.32 -4.50
N ARG A 132 -4.68 18.08 -4.94
CA ARG A 132 -6.03 17.62 -5.28
C ARG A 132 -6.88 17.35 -4.03
N LEU A 133 -6.23 16.85 -3.00
CA LEU A 133 -6.78 16.72 -1.65
C LEU A 133 -7.22 18.09 -1.10
N THR A 134 -6.39 19.12 -1.24
CA THR A 134 -6.73 20.48 -0.77
C THR A 134 -7.80 21.20 -1.58
N SER A 135 -8.00 20.87 -2.87
CA SER A 135 -9.06 21.51 -3.68
C SER A 135 -10.46 21.01 -3.35
N GLU A 136 -10.56 19.81 -2.76
CA GLU A 136 -11.82 19.16 -2.40
C GLU A 136 -11.94 18.95 -0.87
N ASP A 137 -11.11 19.65 -0.07
CA ASP A 137 -11.03 19.56 1.40
C ASP A 137 -10.88 18.12 1.95
N CYS A 138 -10.17 17.24 1.25
CA CYS A 138 -9.88 15.87 1.70
C CYS A 138 -8.51 15.79 2.36
N ASP A 139 -8.44 15.40 3.63
CA ASP A 139 -7.19 15.27 4.37
C ASP A 139 -6.80 13.81 4.63
N THR A 140 -7.76 12.89 4.46
CA THR A 140 -7.63 11.47 4.81
C THR A 140 -8.04 10.57 3.67
N VAL A 141 -7.12 9.72 3.23
CA VAL A 141 -7.43 8.62 2.31
C VAL A 141 -7.37 7.32 3.09
N ARG A 142 -8.49 6.59 3.11
CA ARG A 142 -8.59 5.24 3.67
C ARG A 142 -8.66 4.23 2.53
N ILE A 143 -7.77 3.25 2.56
CA ILE A 143 -7.76 2.12 1.64
C ILE A 143 -7.91 0.84 2.44
N SER A 144 -8.92 0.05 2.09
CA SER A 144 -9.17 -1.24 2.75
C SER A 144 -9.55 -2.33 1.76
N ARG A 145 -9.41 -3.59 2.18
CA ARG A 145 -9.88 -4.74 1.40
C ARG A 145 -11.39 -4.89 1.55
N ASP A 146 -12.07 -5.31 0.49
CA ASP A 146 -13.45 -5.76 0.65
C ASP A 146 -13.53 -7.06 1.46
N TYR A 147 -14.32 -7.02 2.53
CA TYR A 147 -14.61 -8.17 3.35
C TYR A 147 -16.04 -8.65 3.05
N SER A 148 -16.17 -9.81 2.41
CA SER A 148 -17.43 -10.56 2.42
C SER A 148 -17.40 -11.54 3.58
N GLU A 149 -18.38 -11.43 4.48
CA GLU A 149 -18.58 -12.33 5.61
C GLU A 149 -19.16 -13.70 5.21
N SER A 150 -18.97 -14.13 3.95
CA SER A 150 -19.48 -15.42 3.49
C SER A 150 -18.71 -16.56 4.16
N LEU A 151 -19.40 -17.29 5.06
CA LEU A 151 -18.92 -18.53 5.68
C LEU A 151 -18.65 -19.63 4.64
N THR A 152 -19.26 -19.53 3.45
CA THR A 152 -19.16 -20.51 2.37
C THR A 152 -17.99 -20.20 1.41
N TYR A 153 -17.64 -18.92 1.23
CA TYR A 153 -16.60 -18.47 0.29
C TYR A 153 -15.80 -17.28 0.87
N PRO A 154 -14.90 -17.50 1.83
CA PRO A 154 -14.14 -16.41 2.45
C PRO A 154 -13.20 -15.74 1.44
N ILE A 155 -13.41 -14.44 1.18
CA ILE A 155 -12.60 -13.64 0.25
C ILE A 155 -11.24 -13.28 0.86
N ARG A 156 -10.42 -14.29 1.12
CA ARG A 156 -9.04 -14.11 1.61
C ARG A 156 -7.96 -14.40 0.57
N ILE A 157 -8.33 -14.92 -0.61
CA ILE A 157 -7.36 -15.48 -1.55
C ILE A 157 -7.07 -14.57 -2.75
N THR A 158 -7.87 -13.51 -3.02
CA THR A 158 -7.78 -12.77 -4.29
C THR A 158 -8.07 -11.27 -4.20
N SER A 159 -8.58 -10.74 -3.08
CA SER A 159 -8.88 -9.31 -2.90
C SER A 159 -7.85 -8.63 -1.99
N GLY A 160 -7.74 -7.32 -2.13
CA GLY A 160 -6.93 -6.49 -1.23
C GLY A 160 -5.44 -6.68 -1.38
N ARG A 161 -4.95 -7.17 -2.52
CA ARG A 161 -3.51 -7.24 -2.80
C ARG A 161 -3.10 -6.10 -3.72
N LEU A 162 -2.07 -5.37 -3.31
CA LEU A 162 -1.50 -4.26 -4.05
C LEU A 162 -0.08 -4.66 -4.44
N PHE A 163 0.18 -4.77 -5.74
CA PHE A 163 1.50 -5.09 -6.27
C PHE A 163 2.21 -3.83 -6.72
N SER A 164 3.48 -3.69 -6.36
CA SER A 164 4.32 -2.60 -6.85
C SER A 164 4.46 -2.68 -8.37
N ILE A 165 4.86 -1.57 -9.00
CA ILE A 165 5.48 -1.62 -10.33
C ILE A 165 6.65 -2.62 -10.28
N PRO A 166 6.84 -3.49 -11.29
CA PRO A 166 7.99 -4.40 -11.38
C PRO A 166 9.32 -3.69 -11.16
N GLY A 167 10.16 -4.25 -10.28
CA GLY A 167 11.42 -3.67 -9.82
C GLY A 167 11.25 -2.59 -8.73
N ALA A 168 10.01 -2.30 -8.29
CA ALA A 168 9.67 -1.24 -7.35
C ALA A 168 10.36 0.09 -7.68
N MET A 169 10.32 0.48 -8.96
CA MET A 169 11.00 1.68 -9.49
C MET A 169 10.54 2.98 -8.81
N LYS A 170 9.34 2.98 -8.22
CA LYS A 170 8.74 4.08 -7.48
C LYS A 170 8.02 3.55 -6.24
N PRO A 171 7.81 4.38 -5.21
CA PRO A 171 6.95 4.02 -4.09
C PRO A 171 5.53 3.69 -4.54
N MET A 172 4.90 2.74 -3.86
CA MET A 172 3.46 2.50 -4.04
C MET A 172 2.66 3.64 -3.43
N PHE A 173 3.12 4.18 -2.29
CA PHE A 173 2.52 5.31 -1.62
C PHE A 173 3.59 6.33 -1.26
N LYS A 174 3.43 7.55 -1.77
CA LYS A 174 4.16 8.72 -1.30
C LYS A 174 3.17 9.68 -0.65
N VAL A 175 3.32 9.90 0.65
CA VAL A 175 2.39 10.68 1.48
C VAL A 175 3.10 11.91 2.01
N GLU A 176 2.55 13.08 1.70
CA GLU A 176 3.06 14.37 2.16
C GLU A 176 1.91 15.14 2.80
N ARG A 177 2.12 15.63 4.05
CA ARG A 177 1.17 16.48 4.80
C ARG A 177 -0.25 15.95 5.02
N SER A 178 -0.54 14.74 4.54
CA SER A 178 -1.87 14.13 4.50
C SER A 178 -1.93 12.88 5.37
N THR A 179 -3.14 12.37 5.60
CA THR A 179 -3.37 11.13 6.34
C THR A 179 -3.66 9.96 5.38
N LEU A 180 -2.90 8.88 5.51
CA LEU A 180 -3.15 7.62 4.82
C LEU A 180 -3.48 6.52 5.84
N ILE A 181 -4.63 5.87 5.68
CA ILE A 181 -5.03 4.73 6.49
C ILE A 181 -5.15 3.49 5.61
N LEU A 182 -4.35 2.47 5.93
CA LEU A 182 -4.27 1.20 5.22
C LEU A 182 -4.74 0.08 6.15
N SER A 183 -5.78 -0.66 5.75
CA SER A 183 -6.37 -1.70 6.61
C SER A 183 -6.72 -2.97 5.84
N SER A 184 -6.27 -4.13 6.32
CA SER A 184 -6.56 -5.44 5.71
C SER A 184 -6.09 -5.59 4.26
N VAL A 185 -5.11 -4.80 3.80
CA VAL A 185 -4.54 -4.87 2.45
C VAL A 185 -3.12 -5.43 2.48
N ASP A 186 -2.75 -6.25 1.51
CA ASP A 186 -1.42 -6.83 1.38
C ASP A 186 -0.59 -6.01 0.38
N PHE A 187 0.64 -5.67 0.74
CA PHE A 187 1.62 -5.01 -0.12
C PHE A 187 2.64 -6.02 -0.60
N VAL A 188 2.72 -6.19 -1.91
CA VAL A 188 3.63 -7.15 -2.54
C VAL A 188 4.54 -6.41 -3.49
N SER A 189 5.81 -6.33 -3.13
CA SER A 189 6.80 -5.90 -4.10
C SER A 189 7.00 -6.98 -5.15
N VAL A 190 7.16 -6.58 -6.41
CA VAL A 190 7.42 -7.48 -7.54
C VAL A 190 8.78 -7.17 -8.16
N GLY A 191 9.59 -8.20 -8.43
CA GLY A 191 10.88 -8.10 -9.09
C GLY A 191 10.80 -7.58 -10.53
N SER A 192 11.93 -7.14 -11.10
CA SER A 192 11.98 -6.68 -12.48
C SER A 192 11.92 -7.84 -13.47
N GLN A 193 11.24 -7.66 -14.60
CA GLN A 193 11.25 -8.64 -15.69
C GLN A 193 12.57 -8.61 -16.49
N SER A 194 13.23 -7.45 -16.54
CA SER A 194 14.56 -7.29 -17.11
C SER A 194 15.59 -7.80 -16.11
N GLY A 195 16.45 -8.74 -16.53
CA GLY A 195 17.49 -9.38 -15.69
C GLY A 195 18.61 -8.45 -15.17
N SER A 196 18.37 -7.14 -15.11
CA SER A 196 19.21 -6.17 -14.41
C SER A 196 18.82 -6.15 -12.94
N MET A 197 19.77 -6.29 -12.01
CA MET A 197 19.51 -6.03 -10.59
C MET A 197 19.15 -4.55 -10.41
N ILE A 198 17.87 -4.26 -10.22
CA ILE A 198 17.38 -2.92 -9.91
C ILE A 198 17.30 -2.79 -8.40
N GLN A 199 17.89 -1.73 -7.86
CA GLN A 199 17.62 -1.30 -6.50
C GLN A 199 16.24 -0.63 -6.49
N GLY A 200 15.24 -1.35 -5.97
CA GLY A 200 13.90 -0.82 -5.81
C GLY A 200 13.85 0.28 -4.76
N GLN A 201 12.91 1.22 -4.93
CA GLN A 201 12.55 2.21 -3.92
C GLN A 201 11.72 1.56 -2.80
N SER A 202 11.43 2.32 -1.75
CA SER A 202 10.56 1.84 -0.67
C SER A 202 9.10 1.83 -1.07
N LEU A 203 8.31 0.92 -0.52
CA LEU A 203 6.89 0.80 -0.89
C LEU A 203 6.04 1.96 -0.36
N ILE A 204 6.30 2.39 0.86
CA ILE A 204 5.59 3.49 1.51
C ILE A 204 6.61 4.54 1.97
N VAL A 205 6.41 5.79 1.60
CA VAL A 205 7.24 6.92 1.98
C VAL A 205 6.37 8.00 2.60
N GLY A 206 6.57 8.27 3.89
CA GLY A 206 5.89 9.34 4.63
C GLY A 206 6.84 10.50 4.92
N THR A 207 6.47 11.72 4.52
CA THR A 207 7.28 12.93 4.75
C THR A 207 6.43 14.14 5.12
N GLN A 208 7.09 15.22 5.53
CA GLN A 208 6.47 16.54 5.76
C GLN A 208 5.25 16.50 6.69
N GLY A 209 5.35 15.84 7.85
CA GLY A 209 4.25 15.77 8.82
C GLY A 209 3.07 14.91 8.40
N SER A 210 3.27 13.98 7.45
CA SER A 210 2.25 12.99 7.08
C SER A 210 1.85 12.11 8.27
N LYS A 211 0.64 11.52 8.20
CA LYS A 211 0.15 10.56 9.19
C LYS A 211 -0.19 9.26 8.50
N ILE A 212 0.50 8.19 8.84
CA ILE A 212 0.30 6.87 8.22
C ILE A 212 -0.16 5.89 9.28
N SER A 213 -1.32 5.28 9.07
CA SER A 213 -1.86 4.21 9.91
C SER A 213 -1.98 2.92 9.11
N ILE A 214 -1.43 1.83 9.63
CA ILE A 214 -1.37 0.53 8.94
C ILE A 214 -1.88 -0.55 9.90
N SER A 215 -2.86 -1.35 9.45
CA SER A 215 -3.44 -2.42 10.27
C SER A 215 -3.83 -3.66 9.48
N ASP A 216 -3.61 -4.85 10.04
CA ASP A 216 -4.02 -6.14 9.45
C ASP A 216 -3.38 -6.39 8.07
N VAL A 217 -2.12 -5.98 7.88
CA VAL A 217 -1.45 -6.03 6.56
C VAL A 217 -0.34 -7.07 6.50
N LEU A 218 -0.14 -7.63 5.31
CA LEU A 218 1.09 -8.34 4.93
C LEU A 218 1.96 -7.44 4.04
N MET A 219 3.26 -7.37 4.31
CA MET A 219 4.26 -6.79 3.42
C MET A 219 5.26 -7.87 3.03
N THR A 220 5.45 -8.10 1.73
CA THR A 220 6.38 -9.12 1.24
C THR A 220 6.95 -8.80 -0.14
N MET A 221 7.89 -9.62 -0.59
CA MET A 221 8.56 -9.54 -1.89
C MET A 221 8.36 -10.83 -2.67
N LEU A 222 8.12 -10.74 -3.98
CA LEU A 222 8.02 -11.85 -4.92
C LEU A 222 8.75 -11.56 -6.23
N GLU A 223 9.24 -12.60 -6.90
CA GLU A 223 9.89 -12.45 -8.21
C GLU A 223 8.91 -11.97 -9.29
N ARG A 224 7.73 -12.59 -9.32
CA ARG A 224 6.71 -12.37 -10.35
C ARG A 224 5.33 -12.59 -9.76
N ILE A 225 4.36 -11.99 -10.41
CA ILE A 225 2.94 -12.26 -10.22
C ILE A 225 2.60 -13.54 -10.99
N GLU A 226 1.97 -14.52 -10.33
CA GLU A 226 1.52 -15.77 -10.97
C GLU A 226 0.00 -15.96 -10.87
N GLY A 227 -0.59 -16.49 -11.95
CA GLY A 227 -2.01 -16.81 -12.02
C GLY A 227 -2.91 -15.61 -12.30
N ILE A 228 -4.15 -15.91 -12.72
CA ILE A 228 -5.17 -14.92 -13.13
C ILE A 228 -5.61 -14.04 -11.95
N PHE A 229 -5.47 -14.53 -10.71
CA PHE A 229 -5.85 -13.82 -9.49
C PHE A 229 -4.65 -13.29 -8.70
N HIS A 230 -3.48 -13.20 -9.33
CA HIS A 230 -2.25 -12.75 -8.69
C HIS A 230 -1.97 -13.52 -7.39
N SER A 231 -1.91 -14.85 -7.50
CA SER A 231 -1.62 -15.75 -6.37
C SER A 231 -0.17 -15.66 -5.91
N LEU A 232 0.07 -15.78 -4.60
CA LEU A 232 1.41 -15.79 -4.03
C LEU A 232 2.01 -17.20 -4.20
N SER A 233 2.92 -17.37 -5.16
CA SER A 233 3.68 -18.60 -5.30
C SER A 233 4.75 -18.69 -4.22
N THR A 234 4.69 -19.72 -3.39
CA THR A 234 5.61 -19.93 -2.26
C THR A 234 6.91 -20.62 -2.68
N SER A 235 7.33 -20.53 -3.94
CA SER A 235 8.63 -21.06 -4.34
C SER A 235 9.72 -20.37 -3.51
N SER A 236 10.45 -21.16 -2.73
CA SER A 236 11.31 -20.82 -1.60
C SER A 236 12.60 -20.10 -1.97
N ILE A 237 12.56 -19.22 -2.97
CA ILE A 237 13.72 -18.48 -3.42
C ILE A 237 13.64 -17.13 -2.72
N ASP A 238 14.66 -16.82 -1.91
CA ASP A 238 14.94 -15.45 -1.46
C ASP A 238 14.84 -14.54 -2.70
N PRO A 239 14.10 -13.42 -2.67
CA PRO A 239 13.93 -12.57 -3.84
C PRO A 239 15.29 -12.26 -4.49
N SER A 240 15.43 -12.33 -5.80
CA SER A 240 16.67 -12.05 -6.52
C SER A 240 17.01 -10.56 -6.57
N TYR A 241 16.02 -9.71 -6.29
CA TYR A 241 16.11 -8.26 -6.27
C TYR A 241 16.06 -7.70 -4.85
N THR A 242 16.31 -6.40 -4.71
CA THR A 242 16.36 -5.70 -3.41
C THR A 242 15.50 -4.44 -3.43
N LEU A 243 14.95 -4.09 -2.28
CA LEU A 243 14.31 -2.79 -2.03
C LEU A 243 15.24 -1.89 -1.22
N LYS A 244 14.93 -0.59 -1.18
CA LYS A 244 15.47 0.30 -0.15
C LYS A 244 14.94 -0.12 1.22
N SER A 245 13.63 0.01 1.43
CA SER A 245 12.91 -0.42 2.65
C SER A 245 11.49 -0.87 2.26
N PHE A 246 10.71 -1.44 3.18
CA PHE A 246 9.25 -1.47 2.96
C PHE A 246 8.64 -0.09 3.25
N ILE A 247 9.08 0.53 4.36
CA ILE A 247 8.55 1.80 4.83
C ILE A 247 9.70 2.75 5.14
N GLU A 248 9.59 4.00 4.68
CA GLU A 248 10.43 5.13 5.09
C GLU A 248 9.57 6.23 5.69
N ILE A 249 9.93 6.69 6.89
CA ILE A 249 9.23 7.77 7.58
C ILE A 249 10.23 8.86 7.98
N HIS A 250 10.01 10.08 7.49
CA HIS A 250 10.77 11.26 7.87
C HIS A 250 9.84 12.32 8.48
N ASN A 251 10.09 12.70 9.74
CA ASN A 251 9.37 13.76 10.46
C ASN A 251 7.84 13.67 10.26
N SER A 252 7.28 12.50 10.57
CA SER A 252 5.89 12.11 10.27
C SER A 252 5.42 11.08 11.31
N ILE A 253 4.10 10.96 11.50
CA ILE A 253 3.51 9.99 12.43
C ILE A 253 3.29 8.65 11.71
N LEU A 254 3.71 7.56 12.36
CA LEU A 254 3.43 6.19 11.92
C LEU A 254 2.78 5.41 13.07
N THR A 255 1.64 4.80 12.80
CA THR A 255 1.01 3.83 13.71
C THR A 255 0.78 2.52 12.96
N MET A 256 1.41 1.44 13.41
CA MET A 256 1.26 0.10 12.83
C MET A 256 0.73 -0.86 13.89
N ASN A 257 -0.26 -1.68 13.54
CA ASN A 257 -0.82 -2.68 14.44
C ASN A 257 -1.18 -3.98 13.68
N ASN A 258 -0.95 -5.14 14.29
CA ASN A 258 -1.31 -6.45 13.72
C ASN A 258 -0.86 -6.61 12.26
N PHE A 259 0.44 -6.62 12.02
CA PHE A 259 1.00 -6.69 10.66
C PHE A 259 2.07 -7.77 10.56
N THR A 260 2.40 -8.16 9.33
CA THR A 260 3.46 -9.12 9.05
C THR A 260 4.34 -8.59 7.93
N ALA A 261 5.64 -8.39 8.20
CA ALA A 261 6.65 -7.99 7.22
C ALA A 261 7.63 -9.17 7.03
N ILE A 262 7.64 -9.77 5.84
CA ILE A 262 8.39 -11.01 5.61
C ILE A 262 9.14 -11.07 4.28
N ARG A 263 10.20 -11.90 4.27
CA ARG A 263 11.00 -12.24 3.07
C ARG A 263 11.60 -11.01 2.38
N GLY A 264 12.03 -10.03 3.16
CA GLY A 264 12.57 -8.77 2.69
C GLY A 264 14.08 -8.84 2.39
N ARG A 265 14.53 -8.21 1.32
CA ARG A 265 15.96 -7.97 1.05
C ARG A 265 16.19 -6.49 0.80
N PHE A 266 16.98 -5.86 1.66
CA PHE A 266 17.11 -4.41 1.70
C PHE A 266 18.54 -3.94 1.46
N THR A 267 18.70 -2.92 0.63
CA THR A 267 19.93 -2.13 0.51
C THR A 267 19.85 -0.81 1.28
N GLY A 268 18.66 -0.43 1.76
CA GLY A 268 18.47 0.65 2.73
C GLY A 268 18.86 0.21 4.14
N LYS A 269 18.50 1.04 5.13
CA LYS A 269 18.99 0.84 6.50
C LYS A 269 18.15 -0.14 7.31
N GLY A 270 16.94 -0.49 6.85
CA GLY A 270 16.12 -1.56 7.43
C GLY A 270 14.82 -1.78 6.69
N ALA A 271 14.03 -2.77 7.08
CA ALA A 271 12.70 -2.98 6.52
C ALA A 271 11.78 -1.78 6.80
N ILE A 272 11.95 -1.17 7.96
CA ILE A 272 11.36 0.12 8.33
C ILE A 272 12.51 1.08 8.68
N GLU A 273 12.60 2.18 7.95
CA GLU A 273 13.57 3.25 8.16
C GLU A 273 12.86 4.49 8.70
N ILE A 274 13.32 4.99 9.84
CA ILE A 274 12.70 6.08 10.59
C ILE A 274 13.74 7.16 10.86
N GLU A 275 13.40 8.40 10.54
CA GLU A 275 14.18 9.57 10.92
C GLU A 275 13.22 10.64 11.48
N GLN A 276 13.42 11.00 12.75
CA GLN A 276 12.46 11.82 13.49
C GLN A 276 13.15 12.92 14.28
N GLU A 277 12.73 14.15 14.10
CA GLU A 277 13.07 15.31 14.94
C GLU A 277 12.00 15.64 15.98
N SER A 278 10.79 15.15 15.76
CA SER A 278 9.59 15.32 16.59
C SER A 278 8.62 14.16 16.28
N GLU A 279 7.38 14.22 16.76
CA GLU A 279 6.33 13.23 16.48
C GLU A 279 6.52 11.85 17.14
N GLN A 280 5.51 11.00 16.92
CA GLN A 280 5.38 9.70 17.56
C GLN A 280 5.30 8.57 16.52
N ILE A 281 6.06 7.51 16.78
CA ILE A 281 6.00 6.23 16.08
C ILE A 281 5.53 5.15 17.04
N ASN A 282 4.47 4.45 16.67
CA ASN A 282 3.96 3.29 17.40
C ASN A 282 3.91 2.08 16.48
N ILE A 283 4.53 0.98 16.90
CA ILE A 283 4.53 -0.28 16.17
C ILE A 283 4.13 -1.35 17.19
N SER A 284 2.99 -2.01 16.97
CA SER A 284 2.49 -3.03 17.89
C SER A 284 2.00 -4.30 17.19
N ASP A 285 2.07 -5.41 17.92
CA ASP A 285 1.49 -6.70 17.51
C ASP A 285 1.98 -7.15 16.11
N GLY A 286 3.26 -6.85 15.80
CA GLY A 286 3.85 -7.07 14.49
C GLY A 286 4.75 -8.31 14.40
N ILE A 287 4.82 -8.92 13.23
CA ILE A 287 5.79 -9.99 12.93
C ILE A 287 6.78 -9.50 11.87
N PHE A 288 8.06 -9.56 12.18
CA PHE A 288 9.17 -9.35 11.26
C PHE A 288 9.88 -10.69 11.06
N SER A 289 9.85 -11.26 9.85
CA SER A 289 10.49 -12.57 9.57
C SER A 289 11.34 -12.55 8.31
N ASP A 290 12.54 -13.11 8.38
CA ASP A 290 13.40 -13.31 7.20
C ASP A 290 13.70 -12.00 6.44
N LEU A 291 14.08 -10.97 7.18
CA LEU A 291 14.38 -9.63 6.66
C LEU A 291 15.90 -9.44 6.63
N LYS A 292 16.49 -9.32 5.43
CA LYS A 292 17.93 -9.36 5.22
C LYS A 292 18.49 -8.04 4.72
N ILE A 293 19.57 -7.56 5.32
CA ILE A 293 20.39 -6.49 4.74
C ILE A 293 21.35 -7.09 3.71
N VAL A 294 21.39 -6.49 2.53
CA VAL A 294 22.27 -6.88 1.42
C VAL A 294 23.22 -5.72 1.11
N SER A 295 24.51 -6.01 0.97
CA SER A 295 25.50 -5.02 0.56
C SER A 295 25.19 -4.48 -0.84
N SER A 296 25.17 -3.16 -1.01
CA SER A 296 25.08 -2.53 -2.33
C SER A 296 26.32 -2.88 -3.16
N SER A 297 26.16 -3.67 -4.22
CA SER A 297 27.25 -4.13 -5.09
C SER A 297 27.77 -3.06 -6.06
N THR A 298 27.80 -1.79 -5.65
CA THR A 298 28.38 -0.67 -6.43
C THR A 298 29.85 -0.42 -6.14
N SER A 299 30.50 -1.17 -5.24
CA SER A 299 31.95 -1.11 -5.07
C SER A 299 32.66 -2.07 -6.04
N SER A 300 32.62 -1.77 -7.34
CA SER A 300 33.55 -2.37 -8.30
C SER A 300 34.92 -1.71 -8.18
N SER A 301 35.76 -2.21 -7.28
CA SER A 301 37.22 -2.34 -7.50
C SER A 301 37.88 -3.11 -6.33
N SER A 302 38.16 -4.38 -6.61
CA SER A 302 39.35 -5.10 -6.14
C SER A 302 39.70 -5.04 -4.64
N SER A 303 39.14 -5.98 -3.88
CA SER A 303 39.97 -6.93 -3.12
C SER A 303 39.14 -8.15 -2.75
N SER A 304 39.38 -9.23 -3.49
CA SER A 304 39.04 -10.58 -3.04
C SER A 304 39.86 -10.91 -1.79
N SER A 305 39.30 -10.66 -0.61
CA SER A 305 39.72 -11.40 0.59
C SER A 305 38.56 -12.30 0.98
N LEU A 306 38.83 -13.59 0.88
CA LEU A 306 38.06 -14.66 1.48
C LEU A 306 37.74 -14.31 2.94
N ILE A 307 36.51 -13.88 3.25
CA ILE A 307 35.99 -13.95 4.61
C ILE A 307 35.46 -15.36 4.80
N THR A 308 36.39 -16.32 4.86
CA THR A 308 36.11 -17.65 5.40
C THR A 308 36.44 -17.61 6.90
N ASN A 309 35.41 -17.81 7.72
CA ASN A 309 35.52 -18.25 9.11
C ASN A 309 36.47 -17.45 10.03
N GLN A 310 36.15 -16.19 10.33
CA GLN A 310 36.52 -15.65 11.65
C GLN A 310 35.44 -16.02 12.67
N ARG A 311 35.68 -17.17 13.31
CA ARG A 311 35.08 -17.53 14.59
C ARG A 311 35.19 -16.34 15.55
N TYR A 312 34.09 -16.06 16.26
CA TYR A 312 34.05 -15.49 17.61
C TYR A 312 35.42 -15.05 18.14
N SER A 313 35.82 -13.81 17.85
CA SER A 313 36.92 -13.15 18.55
C SER A 313 36.40 -11.85 19.15
N ALA A 314 36.38 -11.84 20.48
CA ALA A 314 36.07 -10.70 21.30
C ALA A 314 36.83 -9.43 20.86
N LYS A 315 36.16 -8.28 20.97
CA LYS A 315 36.68 -6.91 20.81
C LYS A 315 37.21 -6.58 19.41
N MET A 316 36.31 -6.19 18.52
CA MET A 316 36.61 -5.18 17.51
C MET A 316 35.68 -3.97 17.70
N ASN A 317 36.23 -2.90 18.26
CA ASN A 317 35.69 -1.54 18.14
C ASN A 317 35.88 -1.06 16.70
N ILE A 318 35.22 -1.70 15.74
CA ILE A 318 34.98 -1.08 14.44
C ILE A 318 33.55 -0.56 14.56
N ILE A 319 33.42 0.69 14.99
CA ILE A 319 32.17 1.42 14.79
C ILE A 319 32.06 1.54 13.26
N PRO A 320 31.07 0.91 12.60
CA PRO A 320 30.86 1.09 11.18
C PRO A 320 30.67 2.59 10.93
N ASN A 321 31.28 3.14 9.87
CA ASN A 321 31.03 4.52 9.43
C ASN A 321 29.50 4.78 9.44
N GLU A 322 29.07 5.97 9.83
CA GLU A 322 27.63 6.34 9.94
C GLU A 322 26.82 6.02 8.66
N GLU A 323 27.47 6.04 7.49
CA GLU A 323 26.88 5.67 6.19
C GLU A 323 26.58 4.17 6.02
N SER A 324 27.10 3.30 6.90
CA SER A 324 26.99 1.83 6.81
C SER A 324 26.10 1.20 7.89
N GLN A 325 25.49 2.01 8.74
CA GLN A 325 24.69 1.53 9.86
C GLN A 325 23.31 1.07 9.40
N SER A 326 22.93 -0.15 9.79
CA SER A 326 21.68 -0.80 9.35
C SER A 326 21.14 -1.84 10.34
N ALA A 327 19.86 -2.16 10.24
CA ALA A 327 19.19 -3.21 11.00
C ALA A 327 18.30 -4.05 10.10
N GLY A 328 18.14 -5.35 10.40
CA GLY A 328 17.26 -6.22 9.61
C GLY A 328 15.81 -5.76 9.56
N ALA A 329 15.24 -5.38 10.70
CA ALA A 329 13.84 -4.97 10.80
C ALA A 329 13.68 -3.45 10.89
N ILE A 330 14.11 -2.82 11.99
CA ILE A 330 13.84 -1.40 12.25
C ILE A 330 15.13 -0.64 12.45
N TYR A 331 15.37 0.35 11.59
CA TYR A 331 16.42 1.34 11.78
C TYR A 331 15.78 2.69 12.10
N ALA A 332 16.20 3.32 13.18
CA ALA A 332 15.65 4.60 13.62
C ALA A 332 16.74 5.58 14.04
N VAL A 333 16.63 6.82 13.56
CA VAL A 333 17.41 7.97 14.04
C VAL A 333 16.45 8.93 14.73
N LEU A 334 16.68 9.15 16.02
CA LEU A 334 15.95 10.10 16.85
C LEU A 334 16.82 11.34 17.02
N LYS A 335 16.36 12.44 16.44
CA LYS A 335 16.99 13.75 16.46
C LYS A 335 16.24 14.66 17.41
N ARG A 336 16.96 15.56 18.09
CA ARG A 336 16.33 16.60 18.90
C ARG A 336 17.00 17.94 18.72
N SER A 337 16.17 18.95 18.47
CA SER A 337 16.54 20.36 18.45
C SER A 337 16.21 21.02 19.80
N SER A 338 16.95 22.08 20.15
CA SER A 338 16.66 22.85 21.36
C SER A 338 15.24 23.43 21.31
N GLY A 339 14.46 23.23 22.36
CA GLY A 339 13.08 23.74 22.46
C GLY A 339 12.01 22.86 21.83
N THR A 340 12.35 21.68 21.27
CA THR A 340 11.36 20.70 20.81
C THR A 340 11.17 19.57 21.82
N ASP A 341 9.96 19.01 21.82
CA ASP A 341 9.66 17.78 22.54
C ASP A 341 10.47 16.61 21.93
N PRO A 342 10.96 15.67 22.75
CA PRO A 342 11.72 14.54 22.25
C PRO A 342 10.81 13.63 21.40
N PRO A 343 11.26 13.18 20.22
CA PRO A 343 10.52 12.20 19.43
C PRO A 343 10.36 10.89 20.21
N ILE A 344 9.27 10.18 19.95
CA ILE A 344 8.91 8.95 20.67
C ILE A 344 8.81 7.78 19.70
N LEU A 345 9.55 6.70 19.95
CA LEU A 345 9.44 5.42 19.27
C LEU A 345 9.01 4.34 20.27
N ARG A 346 7.84 3.73 20.04
CA ARG A 346 7.30 2.62 20.84
C ARG A 346 7.13 1.39 19.97
N ILE A 347 7.73 0.29 20.42
CA ILE A 347 7.60 -1.05 19.83
C ILE A 347 7.06 -1.97 20.93
N ASP A 348 5.88 -2.55 20.74
CA ASP A 348 5.22 -3.42 21.73
C ASP A 348 4.70 -4.71 21.12
N LYS A 349 4.88 -5.84 21.81
CA LYS A 349 4.34 -7.15 21.38
C LYS A 349 4.74 -7.57 19.96
N CYS A 350 5.95 -7.23 19.54
CA CYS A 350 6.47 -7.61 18.24
C CYS A 350 7.31 -8.88 18.31
N ILE A 351 7.31 -9.67 17.24
CA ILE A 351 8.18 -10.84 17.07
C ILE A 351 9.15 -10.55 15.93
N PHE A 352 10.45 -10.65 16.21
CA PHE A 352 11.53 -10.53 15.25
C PHE A 352 12.17 -11.90 15.07
N SER A 353 12.06 -12.51 13.90
CA SER A 353 12.63 -13.82 13.59
C SER A 353 13.57 -13.71 12.40
N SER A 354 14.79 -14.24 12.53
CA SER A 354 15.72 -14.41 11.41
C SER A 354 16.01 -13.11 10.64
N CYS A 355 16.08 -11.99 11.36
CA CYS A 355 16.32 -10.65 10.81
C CYS A 355 17.82 -10.28 10.82
N GLY A 356 18.24 -9.48 9.84
CA GLY A 356 19.57 -8.90 9.70
C GLY A 356 20.45 -9.65 8.71
N GLY A 357 21.44 -10.38 9.23
CA GLY A 357 22.47 -11.07 8.46
C GLY A 357 23.84 -10.40 8.57
N VAL A 358 24.83 -11.01 7.91
CA VAL A 358 26.26 -10.61 8.02
C VAL A 358 26.55 -9.16 7.59
N ASN A 359 25.65 -8.55 6.82
CA ASN A 359 25.80 -7.17 6.35
C ASN A 359 25.08 -6.15 7.25
N ALA A 360 24.25 -6.60 8.20
CA ALA A 360 23.51 -5.70 9.09
C ALA A 360 24.37 -5.31 10.29
N THR A 361 24.25 -4.08 10.78
CA THR A 361 24.88 -3.68 12.04
C THR A 361 24.19 -4.33 13.24
N SER A 362 22.84 -4.36 13.22
CA SER A 362 22.00 -5.03 14.21
C SER A 362 21.06 -6.03 13.54
N GLY A 363 20.80 -7.16 14.20
CA GLY A 363 19.85 -8.16 13.70
C GLY A 363 18.42 -7.64 13.62
N GLY A 364 17.84 -7.28 14.77
CA GLY A 364 16.46 -6.80 14.87
C GLY A 364 16.34 -5.29 14.66
N CYS A 365 16.72 -4.51 15.66
CA CYS A 365 16.55 -3.05 15.68
C CYS A 365 17.86 -2.31 15.91
N LEU A 366 18.05 -1.17 15.26
CA LEU A 366 19.12 -0.21 15.55
C LEU A 366 18.49 1.17 15.76
N ILE A 367 18.72 1.75 16.94
CA ILE A 367 18.18 3.05 17.32
C ILE A 367 19.34 3.96 17.69
N ILE A 368 19.45 5.09 17.00
CA ILE A 368 20.54 6.06 17.13
C ILE A 368 19.94 7.38 17.62
N GLY A 369 20.59 7.98 18.62
CA GLY A 369 20.29 9.34 19.05
C GLY A 369 21.29 10.33 18.45
N GLU A 370 20.80 11.36 17.79
CA GLU A 370 21.62 12.41 17.17
C GLU A 370 21.18 13.80 17.64
N GLY A 371 22.13 14.70 17.90
CA GLY A 371 21.80 16.08 18.25
C GLY A 371 22.89 16.80 19.03
N SER A 372 22.71 18.11 19.16
CA SER A 372 23.61 19.00 19.90
C SER A 372 23.36 19.02 21.42
N ILE A 373 22.28 18.38 21.88
CA ILE A 373 21.87 18.27 23.29
C ILE A 373 21.60 16.80 23.66
N GLY A 374 21.70 16.45 24.95
CA GLY A 374 21.29 15.12 25.43
C GLY A 374 19.77 14.90 25.37
N ASN A 375 19.33 13.66 25.62
CA ASN A 375 17.92 13.23 25.51
C ASN A 375 17.35 13.40 24.10
N TYR A 376 17.96 12.71 23.13
CA TYR A 376 17.65 12.76 21.69
C TYR A 376 16.23 12.25 21.34
N GLY A 377 15.64 11.42 22.20
CA GLY A 377 14.34 10.81 21.99
C GLY A 377 14.02 9.80 23.08
N ILE A 378 12.81 9.26 23.03
CA ILE A 378 12.34 8.18 23.90
C ILE A 378 12.12 6.95 23.02
N ALA A 379 12.92 5.91 23.23
CA ALA A 379 12.73 4.61 22.61
C ALA A 379 12.30 3.58 23.65
N SER A 380 11.23 2.84 23.37
CA SER A 380 10.72 1.78 24.24
C SER A 380 10.43 0.54 23.41
N ILE A 381 11.01 -0.59 23.81
CA ILE A 381 10.72 -1.92 23.25
C ILE A 381 10.20 -2.79 24.39
N THR A 382 8.93 -3.17 24.35
CA THR A 382 8.26 -3.92 25.42
C THR A 382 7.58 -5.17 24.87
N ASN A 383 7.48 -6.20 25.71
CA ASN A 383 6.77 -7.45 25.42
C ASN A 383 7.12 -8.10 24.06
N SER A 384 8.34 -7.88 23.56
CA SER A 384 8.76 -8.28 22.22
C SER A 384 9.76 -9.44 22.28
N GLU A 385 9.72 -10.31 21.27
CA GLU A 385 10.59 -11.48 21.15
C GLU A 385 11.59 -11.29 20.00
N PHE A 386 12.86 -11.60 20.24
CA PHE A 386 13.91 -11.63 19.23
C PHE A 386 14.47 -13.04 19.12
N LYS A 387 14.36 -13.64 17.93
CA LYS A 387 14.77 -15.01 17.64
C LYS A 387 15.66 -15.02 16.41
N GLU A 388 16.86 -15.58 16.55
CA GLU A 388 17.79 -15.76 15.42
C GLU A 388 18.11 -14.47 14.64
N CYS A 389 18.04 -13.32 15.31
CA CYS A 389 18.48 -12.04 14.77
C CYS A 389 20.01 -11.99 14.77
N ILE A 390 20.62 -11.60 13.66
CA ILE A 390 22.08 -11.62 13.47
C ILE A 390 22.52 -10.25 12.95
N GLY A 391 23.41 -9.58 13.68
CA GLY A 391 24.09 -8.36 13.24
C GLY A 391 25.58 -8.39 13.59
N GLN A 392 26.35 -7.50 12.96
CA GLN A 392 27.79 -7.37 13.18
C GLN A 392 28.14 -6.94 14.61
N ILE A 393 27.32 -6.08 15.20
CA ILE A 393 27.52 -5.56 16.57
C ILE A 393 26.56 -6.26 17.55
N THR A 394 25.28 -6.35 17.20
CA THR A 394 24.24 -6.90 18.07
C THR A 394 23.36 -7.90 17.33
N GLY A 395 23.14 -9.05 17.95
CA GLY A 395 22.21 -10.09 17.51
C GLY A 395 20.80 -9.78 17.97
#